data_AF-A0A7K2LWS6-F1
#
_entry.id   AF-A0A7K2LWS6-F1
#
_cell.length_a   1.000
_cell.length_b   1.000
_cell.length_c   1.000
_cell.angle_alpha   90.00
_cell.angle_beta   90.00
_cell.angle_gamma   90.00
#
_symmetry.space_group_name_H-M   'P 1'
#
loop_
_entity.id
_entity.type
_entity.pdbx_description
1 polymer ?
#
loop_
_entity_poly.entity_id
_entity_poly.type
_entity_poly.pdbx_seq_one_letter_code
_entity_poly.pdbx_strand_id
1 'polypeptide(L)'
;GRLAGALPAGARRVLVLGCEELMYAPLRLAHALEAATDAEVRYSTTTRSPVLAVDDPGYAIRTRLVFPAHDDPADGPGERYAYNVAGAGFDAVVAVVDSAADTPALHAPEGLLARLAAHSPHVLLAVVPSHVPARTLERPVMLPEPLRGPAFSSYAPEEVGWLLQDLSDVTLEAPTEEREEAIQSGGAHYAESLPVEYQPSARYQELFHAALESSAARIARAVGAVTELVLAERSPRPVLVSLARAGTPVGVLMRRWAAFRHGLELPHYAVSIVRGRGIDANALRWLAAHHDPADVVFVDGWTGKGAITRELAEAIEEFEAKGGARGFDAEIAVLADPGACVRTYGTREDFLIPSACLNSTVSGLVSRTVLRADLVGPDDYHGAKFYRELAGADVSNAFLDAVAARFPEVADAVDTAAKELLSADRAPTWAGWAAVERISEEYGIHDVNLVKPGVGETTRVLLRRVPWKILARTGAGADLDHVRLLAEQRGVPVEEVDGLAYTCVGLIHPRYTRGATGADGRAVGA
;
A
#
# COMPACT_ATOMS: atom_id res chain seq x y z
N GLY A 1 8.03 -14.63 -35.06
CA GLY A 1 6.64 -15.12 -35.19
C GLY A 1 5.87 -14.30 -36.21
N ARG A 2 5.08 -13.30 -35.76
CA ARG A 2 4.20 -12.50 -36.64
C ARG A 2 4.92 -11.78 -37.78
N LEU A 3 6.05 -11.11 -37.51
CA LEU A 3 6.83 -10.42 -38.56
C LEU A 3 7.36 -11.40 -39.61
N ALA A 4 7.97 -12.51 -39.19
CA ALA A 4 8.47 -13.53 -40.09
C ALA A 4 7.38 -14.09 -41.02
N GLY A 5 6.17 -14.31 -40.49
CA GLY A 5 5.02 -14.78 -41.30
C GLY A 5 4.42 -13.73 -42.22
N ALA A 6 4.72 -12.44 -42.02
CA ALA A 6 4.22 -11.34 -42.85
C ALA A 6 5.22 -10.92 -43.94
N LEU A 7 6.45 -11.41 -43.91
CA LEU A 7 7.44 -11.17 -44.97
C LEU A 7 7.00 -11.83 -46.28
N PRO A 8 7.31 -11.21 -47.43
CA PRO A 8 7.04 -11.83 -48.72
C PRO A 8 7.83 -13.13 -48.87
N ALA A 9 7.21 -14.13 -49.51
CA ALA A 9 7.83 -15.43 -49.71
C ALA A 9 9.13 -15.30 -50.52
N GLY A 10 10.24 -15.79 -49.97
CA GLY A 10 11.56 -15.71 -50.60
C GLY A 10 12.28 -14.38 -50.45
N ALA A 11 11.85 -13.50 -49.52
CA ALA A 11 12.63 -12.31 -49.13
C ALA A 11 14.05 -12.71 -48.72
N ARG A 12 15.07 -12.09 -49.33
CA ARG A 12 16.49 -12.37 -49.05
C ARG A 12 17.17 -11.24 -48.32
N ARG A 13 16.76 -9.99 -48.52
CA ARG A 13 17.33 -8.82 -47.83
C ARG A 13 16.23 -7.99 -47.20
N VAL A 14 16.25 -7.91 -45.87
CA VAL A 14 15.22 -7.21 -45.09
C VAL A 14 15.87 -6.11 -44.25
N LEU A 15 15.31 -4.91 -44.29
CA LEU A 15 15.70 -3.83 -43.38
C LEU A 15 14.67 -3.72 -42.26
N VAL A 16 15.12 -3.74 -41.01
CA VAL A 16 14.34 -3.29 -39.86
C VAL A 16 14.76 -1.84 -39.55
N LEU A 17 13.84 -0.91 -39.72
CA LEU A 17 14.07 0.52 -39.58
C LEU A 17 13.32 1.04 -38.34
N GLY A 18 14.06 1.39 -37.28
CA GLY A 18 13.48 2.06 -36.11
C GLY A 18 13.20 3.54 -36.34
N CYS A 19 12.31 4.12 -35.53
CA CYS A 19 11.99 5.55 -35.56
C CYS A 19 12.81 6.32 -34.52
N GLU A 20 13.72 7.18 -34.99
CA GLU A 20 14.56 8.03 -34.15
C GLU A 20 15.20 7.27 -32.97
N GLU A 21 14.85 7.65 -31.74
CA GLU A 21 15.45 7.10 -30.52
C GLU A 21 14.83 5.76 -30.10
N LEU A 22 13.80 5.26 -30.81
CA LEU A 22 13.27 3.91 -30.66
C LEU A 22 14.25 2.91 -31.29
N MET A 23 15.38 2.67 -30.61
CA MET A 23 16.46 1.86 -31.14
C MET A 23 16.41 0.41 -30.66
N TYR A 24 16.13 0.21 -29.36
CA TYR A 24 16.29 -1.08 -28.71
C TYR A 24 15.30 -2.14 -29.20
N ALA A 25 14.00 -1.83 -29.20
CA ALA A 25 12.98 -2.79 -29.62
C ALA A 25 13.14 -3.21 -31.09
N PRO A 26 13.38 -2.28 -32.05
CA PRO A 26 13.63 -2.66 -33.44
C PRO A 26 14.92 -3.48 -33.62
N LEU A 27 16.00 -3.20 -32.88
CA LEU A 27 17.22 -4.02 -32.91
C LEU A 27 16.94 -5.45 -32.40
N ARG A 28 16.17 -5.60 -31.32
CA ARG A 28 15.76 -6.91 -30.80
C ARG A 28 14.88 -7.67 -31.79
N LEU A 29 13.97 -6.96 -32.48
CA LEU A 29 13.14 -7.54 -33.54
C LEU A 29 13.98 -7.97 -34.73
N ALA A 30 14.96 -7.18 -35.15
CA ALA A 30 15.89 -7.52 -36.23
C ALA A 30 16.65 -8.81 -35.92
N HIS A 31 17.24 -8.90 -34.72
CA HIS A 31 17.96 -10.10 -34.29
C HIS A 31 17.06 -11.34 -34.21
N ALA A 32 15.84 -11.20 -33.70
CA ALA A 32 14.88 -12.29 -33.64
C ALA A 32 14.36 -12.70 -35.03
N LEU A 33 14.27 -11.77 -35.98
CA LEU A 33 13.85 -12.02 -37.35
C LEU A 33 14.95 -12.73 -38.15
N GLU A 34 16.21 -12.34 -37.95
CA GLU A 34 17.38 -13.02 -38.50
C GLU A 34 17.45 -14.48 -38.02
N ALA A 35 17.25 -14.72 -36.72
CA ALA A 35 17.24 -16.08 -36.19
C ALA A 35 16.05 -16.94 -36.68
N ALA A 36 15.00 -16.31 -37.21
CA ALA A 36 13.75 -16.98 -37.61
C ALA A 36 13.60 -17.15 -39.13
N THR A 37 14.53 -16.63 -39.94
CA THR A 37 14.44 -16.62 -41.41
C THR A 37 15.82 -16.82 -42.04
N ASP A 38 15.88 -17.26 -43.29
CA ASP A 38 17.16 -17.34 -44.04
C ASP A 38 17.54 -15.99 -44.72
N ALA A 39 16.86 -14.90 -44.36
CA ALA A 39 17.09 -13.59 -44.95
C ALA A 39 18.27 -12.87 -44.27
N GLU A 40 19.04 -12.11 -45.05
CA GLU A 40 19.99 -11.12 -44.52
C GLU A 40 19.20 -9.96 -43.91
N VAL A 41 19.20 -9.86 -42.58
CA VAL A 41 18.51 -8.78 -41.86
C VAL A 41 19.49 -7.66 -41.52
N ARG A 42 19.18 -6.45 -41.96
CA ARG A 42 19.90 -5.22 -41.60
C ARG A 42 19.06 -4.40 -40.63
N TYR A 43 19.73 -3.64 -39.78
CA TYR A 43 19.10 -2.72 -38.84
C TYR A 43 19.60 -1.30 -39.06
N SER A 44 18.69 -0.32 -38.99
CA SER A 44 18.99 1.12 -39.03
C SER A 44 17.89 1.90 -38.32
N THR A 45 18.05 3.21 -38.21
CA THR A 45 17.03 4.13 -37.69
C THR A 45 16.89 5.38 -38.54
N THR A 46 15.74 6.04 -38.40
CA THR A 46 15.56 7.41 -38.88
C THR A 46 16.26 8.39 -37.94
N THR A 47 16.51 9.62 -38.39
CA THR A 47 17.12 10.67 -37.57
C THR A 47 16.68 12.06 -38.00
N ARG A 48 16.78 13.02 -37.08
CA ARG A 48 16.66 14.47 -37.35
C ARG A 48 17.94 15.10 -37.91
N SER A 49 19.07 14.40 -37.84
CA SER A 49 20.37 14.95 -38.24
C SER A 49 20.51 15.00 -39.77
N PRO A 50 20.71 16.17 -40.40
CA PRO A 50 20.82 16.31 -41.85
C PRO A 50 22.24 15.97 -42.35
N VAL A 51 22.66 14.72 -42.19
CA VAL A 51 23.92 14.23 -42.75
C VAL A 51 23.90 14.37 -44.28
N LEU A 52 25.00 14.90 -44.83
CA LEU A 52 25.23 14.99 -46.27
C LEU A 52 25.30 13.57 -46.84
N ALA A 53 24.58 13.30 -47.93
CA ALA A 53 24.70 12.06 -48.69
C ALA A 53 25.56 12.29 -49.94
N VAL A 54 26.60 11.47 -50.11
CA VAL A 54 27.52 11.53 -51.24
C VAL A 54 27.68 10.11 -51.77
N ASP A 55 27.36 9.89 -53.04
CA ASP A 55 27.53 8.58 -53.69
C ASP A 55 29.01 8.33 -54.04
N ASP A 56 29.84 8.18 -53.02
CA ASP A 56 31.27 7.93 -53.12
C ASP A 56 31.63 6.64 -52.33
N PRO A 57 32.43 5.72 -52.88
CA PRO A 57 32.80 4.48 -52.19
C PRO A 57 33.54 4.67 -50.86
N GLY A 58 34.22 5.80 -50.66
CA GLY A 58 34.91 6.17 -49.42
C GLY A 58 34.03 6.81 -48.35
N TYR A 59 32.73 7.02 -48.63
CA TYR A 59 31.80 7.70 -47.74
C TYR A 59 30.64 6.79 -47.32
N ALA A 60 30.33 6.81 -46.02
CA ALA A 60 29.40 5.84 -45.42
C ALA A 60 27.92 6.09 -45.77
N ILE A 61 27.55 7.33 -46.06
CA ILE A 61 26.16 7.73 -46.31
C ILE A 61 26.00 8.09 -47.79
N ARG A 62 25.50 7.14 -48.58
CA ARG A 62 25.43 7.26 -50.05
C ARG A 62 24.08 7.76 -50.53
N THR A 63 22.99 7.43 -49.83
CA THR A 63 21.64 7.89 -50.18
C THR A 63 20.89 8.44 -48.96
N ARG A 64 19.97 9.36 -49.21
CA ARG A 64 19.14 10.03 -48.20
C ARG A 64 17.70 10.09 -48.66
N LEU A 65 16.80 9.54 -47.85
CA LEU A 65 15.38 9.81 -47.90
C LEU A 65 15.07 10.98 -46.98
N VAL A 66 14.19 11.87 -47.43
CA VAL A 66 13.69 13.02 -46.67
C VAL A 66 12.18 12.91 -46.57
N PHE A 67 11.64 13.05 -45.37
CA PHE A 67 10.20 13.00 -45.09
C PHE A 67 9.89 13.98 -43.93
N PRO A 68 8.66 14.51 -43.82
CA PRO A 68 8.30 15.35 -42.69
C PRO A 68 8.24 14.52 -41.40
N ALA A 69 8.55 15.16 -40.28
CA ALA A 69 8.24 14.64 -38.95
C ALA A 69 6.74 14.30 -38.87
N HIS A 70 6.42 13.20 -38.23
CA HIS A 70 5.07 12.62 -38.23
C HIS A 70 4.50 12.48 -36.82
N ASP A 71 5.28 12.71 -35.78
CA ASP A 71 5.02 12.32 -34.40
C ASP A 71 5.03 13.51 -33.42
N ASP A 72 4.90 14.74 -33.93
CA ASP A 72 4.93 16.00 -33.15
C ASP A 72 6.13 16.08 -32.17
N PRO A 73 7.37 16.02 -32.71
CA PRO A 73 8.56 15.90 -31.91
C PRO A 73 8.86 17.20 -31.15
N ALA A 74 9.58 17.10 -30.03
CA ALA A 74 9.85 18.24 -29.14
C ALA A 74 10.67 19.38 -29.77
N ASP A 75 11.39 19.10 -30.86
CA ASP A 75 12.12 20.10 -31.65
C ASP A 75 11.25 20.78 -32.71
N GLY A 76 9.95 20.49 -32.72
CA GLY A 76 8.95 21.06 -33.64
C GLY A 76 8.89 20.35 -34.98
N PRO A 77 7.98 20.79 -35.88
CA PRO A 77 7.85 20.20 -37.21
C PRO A 77 9.16 20.40 -37.99
N GLY A 78 9.60 19.39 -38.72
CA GLY A 78 10.84 19.46 -39.47
C GLY A 78 11.07 18.24 -40.36
N GLU A 79 12.15 18.26 -41.12
CA GLU A 79 12.55 17.12 -41.93
C GLU A 79 13.18 16.01 -41.07
N ARG A 80 12.94 14.77 -41.48
CA ARG A 80 13.53 13.55 -40.95
C ARG A 80 14.16 12.77 -42.08
N TYR A 81 15.16 11.97 -41.71
CA TYR A 81 16.05 11.33 -42.65
C TYR A 81 16.16 9.84 -42.40
N ALA A 82 16.16 9.07 -43.49
CA ALA A 82 16.57 7.67 -43.49
C ALA A 82 17.68 7.49 -44.51
N TYR A 83 18.80 6.88 -44.09
CA TYR A 83 20.00 6.79 -44.90
C TYR A 83 20.24 5.39 -45.45
N ASN A 84 20.84 5.32 -46.64
CA ASN A 84 21.19 4.07 -47.32
C ASN A 84 20.01 3.09 -47.49
N VAL A 85 18.80 3.62 -47.64
CA VAL A 85 17.60 2.83 -47.95
C VAL A 85 17.35 2.83 -49.46
N ALA A 86 17.34 4.01 -50.08
CA ALA A 86 17.17 4.13 -51.53
C ALA A 86 18.34 3.45 -52.26
N GLY A 87 18.02 2.59 -53.23
CA GLY A 87 19.00 1.89 -54.05
C GLY A 87 19.73 0.74 -53.35
N ALA A 88 19.39 0.43 -52.10
CA ALA A 88 20.05 -0.62 -51.33
C ALA A 88 19.55 -2.04 -51.67
N GLY A 89 18.48 -2.19 -52.45
CA GLY A 89 17.97 -3.48 -52.92
C GLY A 89 17.39 -4.35 -51.80
N PHE A 90 16.63 -3.74 -50.87
CA PHE A 90 15.85 -4.48 -49.88
C PHE A 90 14.58 -5.04 -50.52
N ASP A 91 14.28 -6.31 -50.25
CA ASP A 91 13.03 -6.96 -50.67
C ASP A 91 11.87 -6.56 -49.77
N ALA A 92 12.16 -6.23 -48.51
CA ALA A 92 11.18 -5.69 -47.57
C ALA A 92 11.83 -4.70 -46.59
N VAL A 93 11.08 -3.66 -46.22
CA VAL A 93 11.42 -2.76 -45.11
C VAL A 93 10.36 -2.88 -44.03
N VAL A 94 10.76 -3.26 -42.82
CA VAL A 94 9.93 -3.26 -41.62
C VAL A 94 10.17 -1.93 -40.89
N ALA A 95 9.26 -0.97 -41.05
CA ALA A 95 9.26 0.26 -40.27
C ALA A 95 8.69 -0.02 -38.88
N VAL A 96 9.44 0.29 -37.84
CA VAL A 96 9.05 0.05 -36.45
C VAL A 96 8.88 1.38 -35.74
N VAL A 97 7.64 1.66 -35.34
CA VAL A 97 7.25 2.85 -34.57
C VAL A 97 6.60 2.40 -33.26
N ASP A 98 6.48 3.31 -32.30
CA ASP A 98 5.61 3.09 -31.17
C ASP A 98 4.18 3.58 -31.48
N SER A 99 3.20 3.21 -30.64
CA SER A 99 1.79 3.56 -30.88
C SER A 99 1.50 5.05 -30.82
N ALA A 100 2.35 5.87 -30.19
CA ALA A 100 2.20 7.32 -30.19
C ALA A 100 2.69 7.93 -31.51
N ALA A 101 3.68 7.31 -32.15
CA ALA A 101 4.19 7.69 -33.47
C ALA A 101 3.40 7.12 -34.66
N ASP A 102 2.43 6.22 -34.45
CA ASP A 102 1.51 5.75 -35.49
C ASP A 102 0.39 6.77 -35.77
N THR A 103 0.75 7.90 -36.38
CA THR A 103 -0.14 9.03 -36.64
C THR A 103 -0.63 9.05 -38.11
N PRO A 104 -1.71 9.79 -38.44
CA PRO A 104 -2.11 9.98 -39.84
C PRO A 104 -1.01 10.56 -40.74
N ALA A 105 -0.09 11.36 -40.19
CA ALA A 105 1.02 11.95 -40.93
C ALA A 105 2.07 10.90 -41.35
N LEU A 106 2.23 9.81 -40.58
CA LEU A 106 3.08 8.67 -40.96
C LEU A 106 2.61 8.03 -42.27
N HIS A 107 1.29 7.96 -42.46
CA HIS A 107 0.60 7.34 -43.59
C HIS A 107 0.30 8.31 -44.75
N ALA A 108 0.62 9.60 -44.59
CA ALA A 108 0.38 10.61 -45.61
C ALA A 108 1.19 10.32 -46.90
N PRO A 109 0.78 10.85 -48.07
CA PRO A 109 1.48 10.65 -49.34
C PRO A 109 2.97 11.04 -49.33
N GLU A 110 3.34 12.01 -48.50
CA GLU A 110 4.71 12.48 -48.26
C GLU A 110 5.38 11.85 -47.03
N GLY A 111 4.63 11.08 -46.23
CA GLY A 111 5.07 10.45 -44.99
C GLY A 111 6.07 9.32 -45.19
N LEU A 112 6.68 8.86 -44.09
CA LEU A 112 7.76 7.86 -44.11
C LEU A 112 7.38 6.61 -44.91
N LEU A 113 6.17 6.08 -44.73
CA LEU A 113 5.77 4.82 -45.37
C LEU A 113 5.68 4.94 -46.89
N ALA A 114 5.14 6.05 -47.40
CA ALA A 114 5.10 6.30 -48.84
C ALA A 114 6.51 6.49 -49.42
N ARG A 115 7.42 7.14 -48.67
CA ARG A 115 8.82 7.34 -49.07
C ARG A 115 9.60 6.02 -49.10
N LEU A 116 9.33 5.11 -48.16
CA LEU A 116 9.91 3.77 -48.18
C LEU A 116 9.34 2.93 -49.34
N ALA A 117 8.04 3.01 -49.60
CA ALA A 117 7.37 2.23 -50.64
C ALA A 117 7.83 2.61 -52.06
N ALA A 118 8.34 3.82 -52.26
CA ALA A 118 8.98 4.22 -53.52
C ALA A 118 10.31 3.49 -53.80
N HIS A 119 10.91 2.85 -52.79
CA HIS A 119 12.25 2.24 -52.88
C HIS A 119 12.33 0.78 -52.44
N SER A 120 11.25 0.22 -51.91
CA SER A 120 11.12 -1.19 -51.51
C SER A 120 9.78 -1.74 -51.99
N PRO A 121 9.75 -2.93 -52.62
CA PRO A 121 8.50 -3.51 -53.11
C PRO A 121 7.54 -3.89 -51.99
N HIS A 122 8.05 -4.12 -50.77
CA HIS A 122 7.24 -4.40 -49.59
C HIS A 122 7.65 -3.51 -48.43
N VAL A 123 6.66 -2.85 -47.82
CA VAL A 123 6.81 -2.09 -46.57
C VAL A 123 5.84 -2.65 -45.55
N LEU A 124 6.37 -3.06 -44.40
CA LEU A 124 5.60 -3.56 -43.26
C LEU A 124 5.71 -2.55 -42.13
N LEU A 125 4.58 -2.16 -41.54
CA LEU A 125 4.54 -1.35 -40.34
C LEU A 125 4.39 -2.26 -39.12
N ALA A 126 5.32 -2.15 -38.16
CA ALA A 126 5.25 -2.80 -36.87
C ALA A 126 5.07 -1.73 -35.78
N VAL A 127 3.90 -1.71 -35.15
CA VAL A 127 3.59 -0.76 -34.07
C VAL A 127 3.80 -1.45 -32.73
N VAL A 128 4.71 -0.91 -31.92
CA VAL A 128 4.97 -1.38 -30.56
C VAL A 128 4.14 -0.53 -29.59
N PRO A 129 3.44 -1.10 -28.60
CA PRO A 129 2.65 -0.30 -27.67
C PRO A 129 3.55 0.64 -26.86
N SER A 130 3.24 1.94 -26.91
CA SER A 130 3.76 2.93 -25.96
C SER A 130 3.02 2.72 -24.64
N HIS A 131 3.71 2.81 -23.50
CA HIS A 131 3.01 2.95 -22.23
C HIS A 131 2.25 4.29 -22.27
N VAL A 132 0.92 4.22 -22.29
CA VAL A 132 0.04 5.38 -22.20
C VAL A 132 -0.52 5.37 -20.78
N PRO A 133 0.04 6.13 -19.82
CA PRO A 133 -0.71 6.48 -18.62
C PRO A 133 -1.98 7.17 -19.12
N ALA A 134 -3.15 6.76 -18.62
CA ALA A 134 -4.43 7.28 -19.06
C ALA A 134 -4.40 8.83 -19.07
N ARG A 135 -4.37 9.43 -20.27
CA ARG A 135 -4.41 10.89 -20.44
C ARG A 135 -5.81 11.38 -20.15
N THR A 136 -6.08 11.80 -18.91
CA THR A 136 -7.14 12.77 -18.62
C THR A 136 -6.69 14.14 -19.13
N LEU A 137 -7.51 14.75 -19.99
CA LEU A 137 -7.34 16.10 -20.52
C LEU A 137 -7.67 17.16 -19.46
N GLU A 138 -6.98 17.15 -18.33
CA GLU A 138 -6.86 18.27 -17.40
C GLU A 138 -5.45 18.15 -16.81
N ARG A 139 -4.70 19.24 -16.61
CA ARG A 139 -3.45 19.18 -15.84
C ARG A 139 -3.78 18.46 -14.54
N PRO A 140 -3.25 17.24 -14.26
CA PRO A 140 -3.57 16.60 -13.00
C PRO A 140 -3.11 17.55 -11.90
N VAL A 141 -4.00 17.80 -10.93
CA VAL A 141 -3.58 18.30 -9.63
C VAL A 141 -2.47 17.35 -9.20
N MET A 142 -1.21 17.80 -9.24
CA MET A 142 -0.09 16.96 -8.82
C MET A 142 -0.30 16.72 -7.33
N LEU A 143 -0.82 15.54 -7.00
CA LEU A 143 -0.98 15.11 -5.63
C LEU A 143 0.39 15.19 -4.95
N PRO A 144 0.49 15.73 -3.72
CA PRO A 144 1.78 15.90 -3.04
C PRO A 144 2.57 14.59 -2.93
N GLU A 145 3.90 14.68 -2.98
CA GLU A 145 4.76 13.54 -2.67
C GLU A 145 4.54 13.05 -1.21
N PRO A 146 4.70 11.75 -0.93
CA PRO A 146 4.56 11.23 0.42
C PRO A 146 5.50 11.93 1.40
N LEU A 147 4.99 12.31 2.57
CA LEU A 147 5.80 12.85 3.65
C LEU A 147 6.75 11.77 4.21
N ARG A 148 7.88 12.19 4.78
CA ARG A 148 8.97 11.30 5.21
C ARG A 148 9.60 11.79 6.51
N GLY A 149 10.17 10.87 7.29
CA GLY A 149 11.03 11.21 8.42
C GLY A 149 12.36 11.85 7.97
N PRO A 150 13.01 12.66 8.82
CA PRO A 150 12.59 13.08 10.15
C PRO A 150 11.63 14.28 10.13
N ALA A 151 11.29 14.80 8.95
CA ALA A 151 10.41 15.97 8.82
C ALA A 151 9.00 15.67 9.31
N PHE A 152 8.48 14.48 8.98
CA PHE A 152 7.16 13.99 9.37
C PHE A 152 7.27 12.50 9.73
N SER A 153 7.26 12.19 11.03
CA SER A 153 7.51 10.89 11.67
C SER A 153 8.96 10.65 12.12
N SER A 154 9.11 9.80 13.14
CA SER A 154 10.39 9.28 13.64
C SER A 154 10.87 8.00 12.96
N TYR A 155 10.07 7.37 12.09
CA TYR A 155 10.56 6.29 11.24
C TYR A 155 11.52 6.81 10.18
N ALA A 156 12.45 5.95 9.74
CA ALA A 156 13.40 6.33 8.70
C ALA A 156 12.69 6.60 7.36
N PRO A 157 13.15 7.56 6.54
CA PRO A 157 12.48 7.95 5.29
C PRO A 157 12.29 6.78 4.31
N GLU A 158 13.22 5.84 4.29
CA GLU A 158 13.19 4.63 3.45
C GLU A 158 12.22 3.55 3.94
N GLU A 159 11.75 3.63 5.19
CA GLU A 159 10.88 2.62 5.78
C GLU A 159 9.40 2.87 5.51
N VAL A 160 8.97 4.13 5.39
CA VAL A 160 7.56 4.49 5.14
C VAL A 160 7.43 5.84 4.46
N GLY A 161 6.54 5.92 3.47
CA GLY A 161 6.05 7.18 2.91
C GLY A 161 4.62 7.46 3.38
N TRP A 162 4.37 8.64 3.93
CA TRP A 162 3.05 8.99 4.44
C TRP A 162 2.25 9.72 3.37
N LEU A 163 1.19 9.08 2.86
CA LEU A 163 0.20 9.71 1.99
C LEU A 163 -0.84 10.40 2.87
N LEU A 164 -0.38 11.42 3.59
CA LEU A 164 -1.13 12.22 4.55
C LEU A 164 -0.74 13.68 4.41
N GLN A 165 -1.63 14.59 4.80
CA GLN A 165 -1.32 16.01 4.94
C GLN A 165 -0.74 16.29 6.33
N ASP A 166 0.29 17.14 6.42
CA ASP A 166 0.85 17.57 7.70
C ASP A 166 -0.05 18.65 8.34
N LEU A 167 -0.65 18.32 9.49
CA LEU A 167 -1.46 19.23 10.30
C LEU A 167 -0.78 19.58 11.65
N SER A 168 0.52 19.35 11.77
CA SER A 168 1.25 19.50 13.05
C SER A 168 1.09 20.89 13.68
N ASP A 169 0.98 21.94 12.86
CA ASP A 169 0.85 23.33 13.32
C ASP A 169 -0.60 23.74 13.64
N VAL A 170 -1.57 22.82 13.45
CA VAL A 170 -2.99 23.07 13.73
C VAL A 170 -3.36 22.58 15.13
N THR A 171 -4.04 23.41 15.91
CA THR A 171 -4.59 22.99 17.21
C THR A 171 -5.82 22.10 16.98
N LEU A 172 -5.68 20.80 17.25
CA LEU A 172 -6.72 19.78 17.02
C LEU A 172 -7.10 19.03 18.30
N GLU A 173 -6.24 19.13 19.31
CA GLU A 173 -6.38 18.44 20.59
C GLU A 173 -7.48 19.10 21.43
N ALA A 174 -8.48 18.31 21.81
CA ALA A 174 -9.54 18.73 22.72
C ALA A 174 -9.70 17.73 23.88
N PRO A 175 -10.08 18.18 25.09
CA PRO A 175 -10.36 17.31 26.23
C PRO A 175 -11.41 16.24 25.90
N THR A 176 -11.30 15.05 26.51
CA THR A 176 -12.18 13.91 26.24
C THR A 176 -13.65 14.23 26.48
N GLU A 177 -13.98 14.99 27.53
CA GLU A 177 -15.36 15.34 27.90
C GLU A 177 -16.05 16.20 26.84
N GLU A 178 -15.36 17.22 26.33
CA GLU A 178 -15.86 18.12 25.28
C GLU A 178 -16.08 17.36 23.95
N ARG A 179 -15.19 16.41 23.62
CA ARG A 179 -15.31 15.58 22.42
C ARG A 179 -16.48 14.61 22.52
N GLU A 180 -16.67 13.96 23.67
CA GLU A 180 -17.76 13.02 23.86
C GLU A 180 -19.12 13.72 23.79
N GLU A 181 -19.25 14.94 24.32
CA GLU A 181 -20.46 15.76 24.22
C GLU A 181 -20.74 16.22 22.77
N ALA A 182 -19.71 16.63 22.02
CA ALA A 182 -19.85 17.02 20.62
C ALA A 182 -20.23 15.83 19.69
N ILE A 183 -19.68 14.64 19.96
CA ILE A 183 -20.01 13.41 19.22
C ILE A 183 -21.42 12.92 19.58
N GLN A 184 -21.79 12.92 20.86
CA GLN A 184 -23.11 12.46 21.32
C GLN A 184 -24.25 13.40 20.89
N SER A 185 -23.99 14.70 20.76
CA SER A 185 -24.96 15.67 20.24
C SER A 185 -25.10 15.64 18.70
N GLY A 186 -24.33 14.80 18.00
CA GLY A 186 -24.34 14.68 16.54
C GLY A 186 -23.65 15.84 15.81
N GLY A 187 -22.96 16.72 16.55
CA GLY A 187 -22.32 17.92 16.00
C GLY A 187 -20.91 17.70 15.45
N ALA A 188 -20.25 16.57 15.74
CA ALA A 188 -18.89 16.29 15.28
C ALA A 188 -18.61 14.78 15.10
N HIS A 189 -17.77 14.44 14.12
CA HIS A 189 -17.23 13.08 13.95
C HIS A 189 -15.91 12.88 14.72
N TYR A 190 -15.60 11.67 15.18
CA TYR A 190 -14.39 11.43 16.00
C TYR A 190 -13.07 11.72 15.27
N ALA A 191 -13.10 11.77 13.93
CA ALA A 191 -11.97 12.08 13.06
C ALA A 191 -11.78 13.59 12.84
N GLU A 192 -12.65 14.45 13.38
CA GLU A 192 -12.58 15.90 13.23
C GLU A 192 -11.77 16.57 14.36
N SER A 193 -11.41 15.82 15.40
CA SER A 193 -10.59 16.29 16.53
C SER A 193 -9.73 15.17 17.10
N LEU A 194 -8.58 15.52 17.67
CA LEU A 194 -7.67 14.57 18.30
C LEU A 194 -7.86 14.57 19.82
N PRO A 195 -7.82 13.42 20.49
CA PRO A 195 -7.65 13.42 21.94
C PRO A 195 -6.25 13.95 22.29
N VAL A 196 -6.12 14.62 23.43
CA VAL A 196 -4.79 14.90 24.01
C VAL A 196 -4.04 13.58 24.16
N GLU A 197 -2.82 13.52 23.64
CA GLU A 197 -2.02 12.30 23.65
C GLU A 197 -1.60 11.97 25.08
N TYR A 198 -1.99 10.79 25.56
CA TYR A 198 -1.69 10.36 26.92
C TYR A 198 -0.21 10.02 27.03
N GLN A 199 0.52 10.73 27.90
CA GLN A 199 1.88 10.34 28.23
C GLN A 199 1.87 9.19 29.25
N PRO A 200 2.46 8.03 28.92
CA PRO A 200 2.56 6.88 29.81
C PRO A 200 3.19 7.23 31.16
N SER A 201 2.59 6.77 32.25
CA SER A 201 3.31 6.72 33.54
C SER A 201 4.51 5.77 33.46
N ALA A 202 5.50 5.93 34.34
CA ALA A 202 6.67 5.04 34.40
C ALA A 202 6.27 3.56 34.54
N ARG A 203 5.27 3.27 35.39
CA ARG A 203 4.70 1.92 35.55
C ARG A 203 4.09 1.37 34.26
N TYR A 204 3.52 2.23 33.42
CA TYR A 204 2.96 1.82 32.14
C TYR A 204 4.06 1.57 31.09
N GLN A 205 5.16 2.31 31.14
CA GLN A 205 6.34 2.04 30.32
C GLN A 205 6.98 0.70 30.72
N GLU A 206 7.08 0.37 32.01
CA GLU A 206 7.55 -0.94 32.48
C GLU A 206 6.69 -2.09 31.93
N LEU A 207 5.35 -1.93 31.95
CA LEU A 207 4.43 -2.90 31.35
C LEU A 207 4.67 -3.07 29.85
N PHE A 208 4.91 -1.97 29.12
CA PHE A 208 5.27 -2.03 27.71
C PHE A 208 6.58 -2.79 27.49
N HIS A 209 7.63 -2.51 28.25
CA HIS A 209 8.92 -3.18 28.11
C HIS A 209 8.83 -4.68 28.43
N ALA A 210 8.11 -5.06 29.49
CA ALA A 210 7.87 -6.46 29.83
C ALA A 210 7.04 -7.19 28.75
N ALA A 211 6.01 -6.53 28.20
CA ALA A 211 5.21 -7.06 27.11
C ALA A 211 6.06 -7.22 25.83
N LEU A 212 6.91 -6.27 25.52
CA LEU A 212 7.82 -6.35 24.36
C LEU A 212 8.82 -7.49 24.52
N GLU A 213 9.47 -7.60 25.67
CA GLU A 213 10.45 -8.66 25.93
C GLU A 213 9.83 -10.06 25.82
N SER A 214 8.64 -10.26 26.38
CA SER A 214 7.94 -11.56 26.36
C SER A 214 7.31 -11.90 25.01
N SER A 215 6.91 -10.91 24.20
CA SER A 215 6.18 -11.15 22.94
C SER A 215 7.00 -10.92 21.67
N ALA A 216 8.21 -10.35 21.72
CA ALA A 216 8.99 -10.01 20.52
C ALA A 216 9.19 -11.19 19.56
N ALA A 217 9.54 -12.37 20.06
CA ALA A 217 9.72 -13.57 19.23
C ALA A 217 8.39 -14.08 18.63
N ARG A 218 7.27 -13.91 19.34
CA ARG A 218 5.94 -14.26 18.86
C ARG A 218 5.47 -13.32 17.75
N ILE A 219 5.73 -12.02 17.92
CA ILE A 219 5.45 -11.00 16.90
C ILE A 219 6.34 -11.24 15.67
N ALA A 220 7.63 -11.49 15.86
CA ALA A 220 8.55 -11.79 14.77
C ALA A 220 8.09 -13.00 13.93
N ARG A 221 7.60 -14.06 14.59
CA ARG A 221 7.00 -15.22 13.91
C ARG A 221 5.78 -14.81 13.08
N ALA A 222 4.86 -14.04 13.65
CA ALA A 222 3.66 -13.60 12.96
C ALA A 222 3.98 -12.66 11.77
N VAL A 223 4.94 -11.73 11.94
CA VAL A 223 5.45 -10.88 10.85
C VAL A 223 6.02 -11.71 9.72
N GLY A 224 6.89 -12.66 10.04
CA GLY A 224 7.48 -13.54 9.03
C GLY A 224 6.40 -14.33 8.30
N ALA A 225 5.49 -14.97 9.03
CA ALA A 225 4.40 -15.76 8.44
C ALA A 225 3.54 -14.93 7.47
N VAL A 226 3.06 -13.76 7.90
CA VAL A 226 2.22 -12.91 7.01
C VAL A 226 3.01 -12.39 5.81
N THR A 227 4.30 -12.10 5.98
CA THR A 227 5.15 -11.64 4.87
C THR A 227 5.38 -12.75 3.85
N GLU A 228 5.68 -13.97 4.27
CA GLU A 228 5.86 -15.12 3.38
C GLU A 228 4.55 -15.46 2.64
N LEU A 229 3.39 -15.37 3.31
CA LEU A 229 2.09 -15.53 2.64
C LEU A 229 1.88 -14.50 1.53
N VAL A 230 2.16 -13.22 1.83
CA VAL A 230 2.00 -12.13 0.85
C VAL A 230 2.93 -12.32 -0.35
N LEU A 231 4.20 -12.67 -0.12
CA LEU A 231 5.18 -12.92 -1.18
C LEU A 231 4.82 -14.14 -2.03
N ALA A 232 4.20 -15.16 -1.45
CA ALA A 232 3.80 -16.37 -2.17
C ALA A 232 2.56 -16.18 -3.04
N GLU A 233 1.60 -15.34 -2.63
CA GLU A 233 0.25 -15.31 -3.21
C GLU A 233 -0.07 -14.08 -4.07
N ARG A 234 0.60 -12.94 -3.84
CA ARG A 234 0.18 -11.67 -4.45
C ARG A 234 1.00 -11.32 -5.68
N SER A 235 2.23 -10.88 -5.44
CA SER A 235 3.11 -10.33 -6.47
C SER A 235 4.55 -10.68 -6.11
N PRO A 236 5.44 -10.90 -7.09
CA PRO A 236 6.86 -11.00 -6.82
C PRO A 236 7.46 -9.71 -6.24
N ARG A 237 6.75 -8.57 -6.30
CA ARG A 237 7.17 -7.27 -5.74
C ARG A 237 5.96 -6.50 -5.17
N PRO A 238 5.40 -6.93 -4.03
CA PRO A 238 4.23 -6.27 -3.46
C PRO A 238 4.54 -4.85 -3.00
N VAL A 239 3.54 -3.97 -3.08
CA VAL A 239 3.56 -2.60 -2.53
C VAL A 239 2.77 -2.62 -1.22
N LEU A 240 3.48 -2.49 -0.09
CA LEU A 240 2.85 -2.50 1.22
C LEU A 240 2.14 -1.16 1.48
N VAL A 241 0.87 -1.20 1.83
CA VAL A 241 0.07 0.00 2.16
C VAL A 241 -0.53 -0.17 3.55
N SER A 242 0.14 0.38 4.56
CA SER A 242 -0.33 0.29 5.94
C SER A 242 -1.48 1.24 6.23
N LEU A 243 -2.47 0.73 6.95
CA LEU A 243 -3.58 1.51 7.46
C LEU A 243 -3.14 2.24 8.74
N ALA A 244 -3.07 3.56 8.65
CA ALA A 244 -2.59 4.38 9.74
C ALA A 244 -3.53 4.27 10.96
N ARG A 245 -3.05 4.00 12.17
CA ARG A 245 -1.64 3.85 12.57
C ARG A 245 -1.20 2.42 12.84
N ALA A 246 -2.14 1.54 13.21
CA ALA A 246 -1.81 0.24 13.78
C ALA A 246 -1.08 -0.66 12.78
N GLY A 247 -1.36 -0.49 11.48
CA GLY A 247 -0.64 -1.19 10.41
C GLY A 247 0.77 -0.72 10.17
N THR A 248 1.12 0.53 10.50
CA THR A 248 2.41 1.11 10.08
C THR A 248 3.63 0.40 10.68
N PRO A 249 3.71 0.11 12.00
CA PRO A 249 4.79 -0.71 12.54
C PRO A 249 4.87 -2.09 11.88
N VAL A 250 3.73 -2.69 11.53
CA VAL A 250 3.68 -4.00 10.87
C VAL A 250 4.22 -3.92 9.45
N GLY A 251 3.83 -2.92 8.66
CA GLY A 251 4.37 -2.71 7.32
C GLY A 251 5.88 -2.51 7.31
N VAL A 252 6.42 -1.76 8.29
CA VAL A 252 7.88 -1.61 8.47
C VAL A 252 8.52 -2.96 8.81
N LEU A 253 7.94 -3.74 9.73
CA LEU A 253 8.46 -5.06 10.11
C LEU A 253 8.41 -6.07 8.96
N MET A 254 7.36 -6.07 8.14
CA MET A 254 7.25 -6.90 6.93
C MET A 254 8.34 -6.55 5.92
N ARG A 255 8.57 -5.25 5.68
CA ARG A 255 9.68 -4.77 4.83
C ARG A 255 11.03 -5.23 5.37
N ARG A 256 11.28 -5.08 6.68
CA ARG A 256 12.53 -5.56 7.32
C ARG A 256 12.69 -7.08 7.20
N TRP A 257 11.60 -7.85 7.33
CA TRP A 257 11.64 -9.30 7.16
C TRP A 257 11.98 -9.69 5.73
N ALA A 258 11.34 -9.08 4.74
CA ALA A 258 11.60 -9.33 3.32
C ALA A 258 13.06 -9.02 2.94
N ALA A 259 13.61 -7.91 3.48
CA ALA A 259 15.02 -7.58 3.32
C ALA A 259 15.93 -8.61 4.00
N PHE A 260 15.64 -9.00 5.24
CA PHE A 260 16.42 -9.99 5.99
C PHE A 260 16.43 -11.37 5.32
N ARG A 261 15.27 -11.88 4.91
CA ARG A 261 15.10 -13.26 4.42
C ARG A 261 15.46 -13.40 2.95
N HIS A 262 15.09 -12.40 2.14
CA HIS A 262 15.11 -12.49 0.68
C HIS A 262 15.95 -11.40 0.01
N GLY A 263 16.48 -10.42 0.75
CA GLY A 263 17.18 -9.27 0.18
C GLY A 263 16.27 -8.35 -0.63
N LEU A 264 14.97 -8.36 -0.37
CA LEU A 264 13.97 -7.58 -1.10
C LEU A 264 13.71 -6.24 -0.42
N GLU A 265 13.79 -5.17 -1.21
CA GLU A 265 13.38 -3.82 -0.81
C GLU A 265 11.95 -3.56 -1.31
N LEU A 266 10.97 -3.71 -0.41
CA LEU A 266 9.55 -3.52 -0.72
C LEU A 266 9.15 -2.04 -0.55
N PRO A 267 8.44 -1.43 -1.52
CA PRO A 267 7.81 -0.13 -1.30
C PRO A 267 6.80 -0.20 -0.16
N HIS A 268 6.80 0.81 0.72
CA HIS A 268 5.87 0.90 1.82
C HIS A 268 5.32 2.32 1.99
N TYR A 269 4.00 2.44 2.02
CA TYR A 269 3.26 3.67 2.26
C TYR A 269 2.29 3.51 3.43
N ALA A 270 1.96 4.60 4.10
CA ALA A 270 0.91 4.66 5.11
C ALA A 270 -0.21 5.58 4.64
N VAL A 271 -1.46 5.11 4.74
CA VAL A 271 -2.66 5.82 4.27
C VAL A 271 -3.70 5.93 5.37
N SER A 272 -4.58 6.92 5.27
CA SER A 272 -5.71 7.05 6.18
C SER A 272 -6.86 6.12 5.79
N ILE A 273 -7.47 5.50 6.80
CA ILE A 273 -8.81 4.94 6.74
C ILE A 273 -9.59 5.40 7.97
N VAL A 274 -10.83 5.84 7.77
CA VAL A 274 -11.69 6.35 8.84
C VAL A 274 -13.00 5.59 8.77
N ARG A 275 -13.33 4.87 9.85
CA ARG A 275 -14.62 4.15 9.95
C ARG A 275 -15.80 5.10 9.74
N GLY A 276 -16.74 4.70 8.89
CA GLY A 276 -17.92 5.47 8.48
C GLY A 276 -17.62 6.57 7.45
N ARG A 277 -16.38 6.63 6.93
CA ARG A 277 -15.91 7.63 5.96
C ARG A 277 -15.04 7.02 4.86
N GLY A 278 -14.59 5.78 5.00
CA GLY A 278 -13.75 5.08 4.03
C GLY A 278 -12.26 5.38 4.10
N ILE A 279 -11.55 4.81 3.14
CA ILE A 279 -10.14 5.07 2.85
C ILE A 279 -9.98 6.38 2.07
N ASP A 280 -8.82 7.02 2.24
CA ASP A 280 -8.46 8.23 1.50
C ASP A 280 -8.39 7.96 -0.02
N ALA A 281 -9.34 8.51 -0.77
CA ALA A 281 -9.43 8.34 -2.22
C ALA A 281 -8.27 9.02 -2.97
N ASN A 282 -7.71 10.12 -2.45
CA ASN A 282 -6.55 10.76 -3.05
C ASN A 282 -5.30 9.91 -2.88
N ALA A 283 -5.15 9.25 -1.73
CA ALA A 283 -4.08 8.28 -1.53
C ALA A 283 -4.18 7.10 -2.53
N LEU A 284 -5.38 6.59 -2.78
CA LEU A 284 -5.60 5.54 -3.81
C LEU A 284 -5.28 6.04 -5.23
N ARG A 285 -5.65 7.27 -5.59
CA ARG A 285 -5.27 7.87 -6.89
C ARG A 285 -3.77 7.98 -7.05
N TRP A 286 -3.07 8.44 -6.00
CA TRP A 286 -1.61 8.51 -6.02
C TRP A 286 -0.99 7.12 -6.18
N LEU A 287 -1.46 6.13 -5.42
CA LEU A 287 -0.97 4.75 -5.52
C LEU A 287 -1.16 4.20 -6.94
N ALA A 288 -2.34 4.36 -7.53
CA ALA A 288 -2.62 3.89 -8.90
C ALA A 288 -1.83 4.64 -9.99
N ALA A 289 -1.39 5.86 -9.72
CA ALA A 289 -0.56 6.63 -10.64
C ALA A 289 0.92 6.20 -10.61
N HIS A 290 1.37 5.56 -9.52
CA HIS A 290 2.78 5.21 -9.31
C HIS A 290 3.04 3.70 -9.28
N HIS A 291 2.01 2.89 -9.03
CA HIS A 291 2.08 1.44 -8.89
C HIS A 291 0.90 0.78 -9.59
N ASP A 292 1.03 -0.50 -9.95
CA ASP A 292 -0.12 -1.30 -10.37
C ASP A 292 -1.03 -1.54 -9.15
N PRO A 293 -2.33 -1.18 -9.19
CA PRO A 293 -3.26 -1.47 -8.11
C PRO A 293 -3.29 -2.94 -7.68
N ALA A 294 -3.00 -3.89 -8.58
CA ALA A 294 -2.97 -5.32 -8.28
C ALA A 294 -1.75 -5.73 -7.42
N ASP A 295 -0.69 -4.91 -7.38
CA ASP A 295 0.49 -5.16 -6.55
C ASP A 295 0.30 -4.62 -5.11
N VAL A 296 -0.75 -3.83 -4.86
CA VAL A 296 -1.00 -3.20 -3.56
C VAL A 296 -1.54 -4.20 -2.55
N VAL A 297 -0.92 -4.24 -1.38
CA VAL A 297 -1.33 -5.06 -0.24
C VAL A 297 -1.60 -4.17 0.96
N PHE A 298 -2.86 -4.09 1.38
CA PHE A 298 -3.24 -3.34 2.57
C PHE A 298 -2.81 -4.08 3.84
N VAL A 299 -2.19 -3.37 4.79
CA VAL A 299 -1.61 -3.95 6.00
C VAL A 299 -2.19 -3.31 7.25
N ASP A 300 -2.62 -4.11 8.23
CA ASP A 300 -3.04 -3.62 9.55
C ASP A 300 -2.44 -4.42 10.73
N GLY A 301 -2.51 -3.85 11.93
CA GLY A 301 -1.97 -4.42 13.16
C GLY A 301 -2.75 -5.63 13.65
N TRP A 302 -4.07 -5.54 13.74
CA TRP A 302 -4.91 -6.67 14.11
C TRP A 302 -6.36 -6.43 13.69
N THR A 303 -7.14 -7.51 13.61
CA THR A 303 -8.59 -7.41 13.42
C THR A 303 -9.33 -8.26 14.44
N GLY A 304 -10.21 -7.61 15.22
CA GLY A 304 -11.04 -8.29 16.22
C GLY A 304 -12.35 -8.81 15.62
N LYS A 305 -13.13 -7.92 15.01
CA LYS A 305 -14.45 -8.25 14.43
C LYS A 305 -14.61 -7.84 12.96
N GLY A 306 -13.51 -7.55 12.27
CA GLY A 306 -13.53 -7.25 10.83
C GLY A 306 -14.13 -5.91 10.45
N ALA A 307 -14.20 -4.93 11.36
CA ALA A 307 -14.80 -3.62 11.07
C ALA A 307 -14.05 -2.87 9.94
N ILE A 308 -12.72 -2.84 10.01
CA ILE A 308 -11.88 -2.20 8.98
C ILE A 308 -11.87 -3.01 7.69
N THR A 309 -11.96 -4.33 7.77
CA THR A 309 -12.08 -5.22 6.60
C THR A 309 -13.31 -4.88 5.76
N ARG A 310 -14.48 -4.67 6.39
CA ARG A 310 -15.70 -4.27 5.68
C ARG A 310 -15.59 -2.84 5.14
N GLU A 311 -15.12 -1.91 5.97
CA GLU A 311 -14.95 -0.50 5.58
C GLU A 311 -14.05 -0.35 4.34
N LEU A 312 -12.94 -1.10 4.28
CA LEU A 312 -12.03 -1.04 3.14
C LEU A 312 -12.67 -1.58 1.87
N ALA A 313 -13.38 -2.71 1.95
CA ALA A 313 -14.08 -3.30 0.82
C ALA A 313 -15.13 -2.34 0.25
N GLU A 314 -15.98 -1.78 1.12
CA GLU A 314 -16.99 -0.79 0.74
C GLU A 314 -16.35 0.46 0.11
N ALA A 315 -15.25 0.96 0.69
CA ALA A 315 -14.59 2.16 0.20
C ALA A 315 -13.88 1.96 -1.14
N ILE A 316 -13.31 0.77 -1.41
CA ILE A 316 -12.72 0.44 -2.71
C ILE A 316 -13.81 0.34 -3.79
N GLU A 317 -14.93 -0.35 -3.50
CA GLU A 317 -16.07 -0.41 -4.42
C GLU A 317 -16.62 0.98 -4.75
N GLU A 318 -16.75 1.85 -3.73
CA GLU A 318 -17.19 3.23 -3.91
C GLU A 318 -16.20 4.05 -4.74
N PHE A 319 -14.90 3.88 -4.51
CA PHE A 319 -13.83 4.53 -5.27
C PHE A 319 -13.89 4.17 -6.76
N GLU A 320 -14.00 2.87 -7.07
CA GLU A 320 -14.13 2.39 -8.45
C GLU A 320 -15.42 2.87 -9.11
N ALA A 321 -16.55 2.84 -8.39
CA ALA A 321 -17.84 3.31 -8.88
C ALA A 321 -17.83 4.82 -9.23
N LYS A 322 -17.03 5.61 -8.51
CA LYS A 322 -16.82 7.05 -8.76
C LYS A 322 -15.80 7.33 -9.86
N GLY A 323 -15.34 6.31 -10.60
CA GLY A 323 -14.39 6.46 -11.70
C GLY A 323 -12.92 6.40 -11.26
N GLY A 324 -12.65 5.94 -10.04
CA GLY A 324 -11.30 5.61 -9.57
C GLY A 324 -10.67 4.46 -10.36
N ALA A 325 -9.35 4.32 -10.23
CA ALA A 325 -8.62 3.21 -10.82
C ALA A 325 -9.12 1.87 -10.26
N ARG A 326 -9.19 0.86 -11.13
CA ARG A 326 -9.63 -0.48 -10.77
C ARG A 326 -8.44 -1.39 -10.45
N GLY A 327 -8.72 -2.47 -9.71
CA GLY A 327 -7.79 -3.57 -9.52
C GLY A 327 -7.13 -3.64 -8.15
N PHE A 328 -7.51 -2.76 -7.22
CA PHE A 328 -7.13 -2.91 -5.82
C PHE A 328 -7.84 -4.14 -5.22
N ASP A 329 -7.07 -5.02 -4.58
CA ASP A 329 -7.64 -6.09 -3.74
C ASP A 329 -7.96 -5.53 -2.34
N ALA A 330 -9.23 -5.58 -1.95
CA ALA A 330 -9.69 -5.11 -0.65
C ALA A 330 -9.32 -6.03 0.52
N GLU A 331 -8.71 -7.19 0.26
CA GLU A 331 -8.26 -8.07 1.31
C GLU A 331 -7.08 -7.47 2.09
N ILE A 332 -7.23 -7.39 3.41
CA ILE A 332 -6.21 -6.87 4.32
C ILE A 332 -5.32 -8.01 4.82
N ALA A 333 -4.01 -7.82 4.79
CA ALA A 333 -3.04 -8.62 5.52
C ALA A 333 -2.86 -8.07 6.94
N VAL A 334 -3.01 -8.92 7.96
CA VAL A 334 -2.89 -8.47 9.36
C VAL A 334 -1.88 -9.29 10.15
N LEU A 335 -1.21 -8.66 11.11
CA LEU A 335 -0.31 -9.39 12.02
C LEU A 335 -1.09 -10.44 12.84
N ALA A 336 -2.22 -10.04 13.44
CA ALA A 336 -3.07 -10.93 14.23
C ALA A 336 -4.55 -10.82 13.86
N ASP A 337 -5.23 -11.95 13.68
CA ASP A 337 -6.66 -12.01 13.43
C ASP A 337 -7.33 -13.04 14.34
N PRO A 338 -7.55 -12.69 15.63
CA PRO A 338 -8.33 -13.51 16.54
C PRO A 338 -9.82 -13.60 16.16
N GLY A 339 -10.29 -12.74 15.25
CA GLY A 339 -11.68 -12.70 14.79
C GLY A 339 -12.03 -13.66 13.65
N ALA A 340 -11.03 -14.25 13.01
CA ALA A 340 -11.18 -15.01 11.76
C ALA A 340 -11.89 -14.23 10.65
N CYS A 341 -11.51 -12.96 10.46
CA CYS A 341 -12.13 -12.00 9.55
C CYS A 341 -11.38 -11.81 8.21
N VAL A 342 -10.12 -12.21 8.13
CA VAL A 342 -9.28 -12.13 6.92
C VAL A 342 -8.62 -13.48 6.60
N ARG A 343 -8.23 -13.63 5.34
CA ARG A 343 -7.58 -14.84 4.82
C ARG A 343 -6.05 -14.77 4.96
N THR A 344 -5.47 -13.58 4.84
CA THR A 344 -4.02 -13.34 5.01
C THR A 344 -3.71 -12.81 6.41
N TYR A 345 -3.08 -13.63 7.26
CA TYR A 345 -2.76 -13.27 8.64
C TYR A 345 -1.45 -13.91 9.12
N GLY A 346 -0.81 -13.29 10.11
CA GLY A 346 0.38 -13.84 10.77
C GLY A 346 0.04 -14.86 11.86
N THR A 347 -1.01 -14.62 12.63
CA THR A 347 -1.50 -15.54 13.68
C THR A 347 -3.00 -15.35 13.98
N ARG A 348 -3.64 -16.39 14.52
CA ARG A 348 -5.00 -16.35 15.08
C ARG A 348 -5.03 -16.11 16.59
N GLU A 349 -3.86 -16.02 17.21
CA GLU A 349 -3.76 -15.87 18.65
C GLU A 349 -4.13 -14.45 19.10
N ASP A 350 -4.77 -14.36 20.27
CA ASP A 350 -5.17 -13.09 20.89
C ASP A 350 -4.25 -12.78 22.08
N PHE A 351 -3.31 -11.87 21.86
CA PHE A 351 -2.33 -11.42 22.84
C PHE A 351 -2.05 -9.92 22.69
N LEU A 352 -1.35 -9.34 23.67
CA LEU A 352 -1.00 -7.92 23.61
C LEU A 352 0.10 -7.69 22.58
N ILE A 353 -0.23 -6.93 21.53
CA ILE A 353 0.75 -6.37 20.61
C ILE A 353 1.24 -5.03 21.20
N PRO A 354 2.52 -4.89 21.61
CA PRO A 354 3.01 -3.70 22.32
C PRO A 354 2.79 -2.38 21.57
N SER A 355 2.78 -2.39 20.23
CA SER A 355 2.48 -1.20 19.42
C SER A 355 1.06 -0.65 19.62
N ALA A 356 0.14 -1.43 20.22
CA ALA A 356 -1.19 -0.96 20.59
C ALA A 356 -1.22 -0.11 21.88
N CYS A 357 -0.16 -0.17 22.70
CA CYS A 357 -0.11 0.36 24.06
C CYS A 357 0.10 1.88 24.12
N LEU A 358 1.13 2.38 23.42
CA LEU A 358 1.65 3.73 23.65
C LEU A 358 1.23 4.76 22.59
N ASN A 359 0.19 4.48 21.82
CA ASN A 359 -0.34 5.39 20.81
C ASN A 359 0.74 5.91 19.84
N SER A 360 0.97 7.22 19.76
CA SER A 360 1.92 7.84 18.83
C SER A 360 3.37 7.50 19.18
N THR A 361 3.71 7.35 20.46
CA THR A 361 5.11 7.13 20.91
C THR A 361 5.65 5.73 20.64
N VAL A 362 4.84 4.85 20.06
CA VAL A 362 5.28 3.56 19.48
C VAL A 362 4.85 3.41 18.02
N SER A 363 4.32 4.47 17.41
CA SER A 363 3.79 4.49 16.04
C SER A 363 4.33 5.68 15.24
N GLY A 364 5.62 5.95 15.38
CA GLY A 364 6.34 6.96 14.59
C GLY A 364 6.00 8.40 14.97
N LEU A 365 5.48 8.65 16.17
CA LEU A 365 4.99 9.95 16.68
C LEU A 365 3.88 10.59 15.84
N VAL A 366 3.23 9.83 14.96
CA VAL A 366 2.11 10.32 14.15
C VAL A 366 0.81 10.16 14.93
N SER A 367 -0.09 11.13 14.84
CA SER A 367 -1.43 11.08 15.42
C SER A 367 -2.36 10.11 14.67
N ARG A 368 -3.57 9.88 15.18
CA ARG A 368 -4.62 9.33 14.31
C ARG A 368 -4.88 10.29 13.16
N THR A 369 -5.45 9.76 12.08
CA THR A 369 -5.77 10.56 10.92
C THR A 369 -7.01 11.42 11.19
N VAL A 370 -7.04 12.55 10.49
CA VAL A 370 -7.98 13.65 10.68
C VAL A 370 -8.65 13.92 9.36
N LEU A 371 -9.98 13.96 9.38
CA LEU A 371 -10.79 14.32 8.24
C LEU A 371 -11.78 15.39 8.71
N ARG A 372 -11.41 16.66 8.46
CA ARG A 372 -12.17 17.84 8.86
C ARG A 372 -12.31 18.76 7.64
N ALA A 373 -13.54 19.06 7.24
CA ALA A 373 -13.85 19.68 5.95
C ALA A 373 -13.31 21.12 5.78
N ASP A 374 -12.96 21.80 6.87
CA ASP A 374 -12.31 23.12 6.87
C ASP A 374 -10.78 23.06 6.74
N LEU A 375 -10.17 21.88 6.93
CA LEU A 375 -8.72 21.66 6.84
C LEU A 375 -8.28 20.77 5.68
N VAL A 376 -9.14 19.83 5.29
CA VAL A 376 -8.90 18.84 4.24
C VAL A 376 -9.87 19.11 3.11
N GLY A 377 -9.35 19.64 2.00
CA GLY A 377 -10.10 19.85 0.77
C GLY A 377 -10.40 18.56 0.02
N PRO A 378 -11.21 18.63 -1.05
CA PRO A 378 -11.61 17.45 -1.83
C PRO A 378 -10.44 16.73 -2.53
N ASP A 379 -9.36 17.46 -2.80
CA ASP A 379 -8.16 16.95 -3.50
C ASP A 379 -6.95 16.79 -2.55
N ASP A 380 -7.14 17.06 -1.25
CA ASP A 380 -6.12 16.89 -0.23
C ASP A 380 -6.14 15.47 0.34
N TYR A 381 -4.99 15.01 0.82
CA TYR A 381 -4.96 13.82 1.67
C TYR A 381 -5.62 14.10 3.01
N HIS A 382 -6.15 13.08 3.66
CA HIS A 382 -6.49 13.14 5.07
C HIS A 382 -5.26 13.56 5.88
N GLY A 383 -5.47 14.35 6.93
CA GLY A 383 -4.38 14.93 7.70
C GLY A 383 -3.91 14.08 8.87
N ALA A 384 -2.72 14.35 9.38
CA ALA A 384 -2.26 13.88 10.69
C ALA A 384 -1.22 14.85 11.26
N LYS A 385 -1.00 14.78 12.58
CA LYS A 385 0.03 15.54 13.29
C LYS A 385 1.24 14.69 13.58
N PHE A 386 2.42 15.31 13.56
CA PHE A 386 3.67 14.74 14.04
C PHE A 386 4.05 15.40 15.38
N TYR A 387 3.99 14.60 16.46
CA TYR A 387 4.23 15.04 17.83
C TYR A 387 5.73 15.13 18.16
N ARG A 388 6.42 16.11 17.58
CA ARG A 388 7.86 16.34 17.77
C ARG A 388 8.25 16.53 19.24
N GLU A 389 7.38 17.16 20.01
CA GLU A 389 7.53 17.41 21.44
C GLU A 389 7.56 16.12 22.29
N LEU A 390 7.05 15.01 21.76
CA LEU A 390 7.04 13.70 22.44
C LEU A 390 8.27 12.84 22.10
N ALA A 391 9.25 13.36 21.34
CA ALA A 391 10.43 12.62 20.94
C ALA A 391 11.22 12.00 22.10
N GLY A 392 11.20 12.63 23.28
CA GLY A 392 11.85 12.10 24.49
C GLY A 392 11.22 10.82 25.05
N ALA A 393 10.00 10.49 24.64
CA ALA A 393 9.27 9.29 25.05
C ALA A 393 9.05 8.30 23.88
N ASP A 394 9.67 8.55 22.72
CA ASP A 394 9.50 7.73 21.53
C ASP A 394 10.26 6.41 21.63
N VAL A 395 9.53 5.31 21.50
CA VAL A 395 10.04 3.94 21.48
C VAL A 395 9.72 3.22 20.17
N SER A 396 9.30 3.95 19.13
CA SER A 396 8.89 3.38 17.84
C SER A 396 10.01 2.56 17.19
N ASN A 397 11.22 3.13 17.06
CA ASN A 397 12.37 2.41 16.51
C ASN A 397 12.86 1.30 17.46
N ALA A 398 12.85 1.54 18.78
CA ALA A 398 13.23 0.53 19.76
C ALA A 398 12.31 -0.72 19.71
N PHE A 399 11.00 -0.52 19.50
CA PHE A 399 10.06 -1.60 19.26
C PHE A 399 10.40 -2.39 18.00
N LEU A 400 10.60 -1.69 16.87
CA LEU A 400 10.95 -2.33 15.59
C LEU A 400 12.25 -3.12 15.68
N ASP A 401 13.27 -2.55 16.32
CA ASP A 401 14.58 -3.17 16.49
C ASP A 401 14.51 -4.41 17.39
N ALA A 402 13.76 -4.33 18.50
CA ALA A 402 13.59 -5.46 19.41
C ALA A 402 12.89 -6.66 18.74
N VAL A 403 11.91 -6.41 17.88
CA VAL A 403 11.24 -7.47 17.11
C VAL A 403 12.15 -7.99 15.98
N ALA A 404 12.77 -7.10 15.20
CA ALA A 404 13.64 -7.49 14.09
C ALA A 404 14.87 -8.29 14.55
N ALA A 405 15.39 -8.00 15.75
CA ALA A 405 16.47 -8.77 16.37
C ALA A 405 16.12 -10.25 16.60
N ARG A 406 14.83 -10.61 16.61
CA ARG A 406 14.35 -11.99 16.76
C ARG A 406 14.22 -12.73 15.43
N PHE A 407 14.36 -12.06 14.28
CA PHE A 407 14.20 -12.70 12.97
C PHE A 407 15.09 -13.92 12.76
N PRO A 408 16.40 -13.91 13.11
CA PRO A 408 17.24 -15.10 12.97
C PRO A 408 16.78 -16.28 13.83
N GLU A 409 16.25 -16.01 15.03
CA GLU A 409 15.76 -17.03 15.96
C GLU A 409 14.51 -17.75 15.44
N VAL A 410 13.66 -17.03 14.68
CA VAL A 410 12.34 -17.53 14.29
C VAL A 410 12.25 -18.00 12.84
N ALA A 411 13.31 -17.84 12.04
CA ALA A 411 13.31 -18.14 10.60
C ALA A 411 12.77 -19.53 10.24
N ASP A 412 13.29 -20.58 10.88
CA ASP A 412 12.86 -21.96 10.59
C ASP A 412 11.41 -22.23 11.02
N ALA A 413 10.98 -21.62 12.13
CA ALA A 413 9.60 -21.71 12.60
C ALA A 413 8.63 -20.99 11.65
N VAL A 414 9.05 -19.84 11.09
CA VAL A 414 8.28 -19.12 10.07
C VAL A 414 8.15 -19.93 8.79
N ASP A 415 9.23 -20.54 8.29
CA ASP A 415 9.19 -21.38 7.10
C ASP A 415 8.18 -22.54 7.25
N THR A 416 8.08 -23.09 8.47
CA THR A 416 7.13 -24.17 8.80
C THR A 416 5.71 -23.61 8.88
N ALA A 417 5.49 -22.54 9.65
CA ALA A 417 4.19 -21.91 9.81
C ALA A 417 3.62 -21.40 8.48
N ALA A 418 4.45 -20.81 7.61
CA ALA A 418 4.03 -20.35 6.30
C ALA A 418 3.59 -21.51 5.39
N LYS A 419 4.31 -22.64 5.38
CA LYS A 419 3.90 -23.83 4.61
C LYS A 419 2.58 -24.41 5.12
N GLU A 420 2.43 -24.54 6.44
CA GLU A 420 1.21 -25.01 7.07
C GLU A 420 0.04 -24.09 6.71
N LEU A 421 0.21 -22.78 6.88
CA LEU A 421 -0.78 -21.78 6.53
C LEU A 421 -1.16 -21.87 5.06
N LEU A 422 -0.19 -21.85 4.13
CA LEU A 422 -0.44 -21.95 2.68
C LEU A 422 -1.27 -23.17 2.29
N SER A 423 -1.07 -24.31 2.98
CA SER A 423 -1.80 -25.56 2.74
C SER A 423 -3.18 -25.63 3.42
N ALA A 424 -3.44 -24.77 4.41
CA ALA A 424 -4.69 -24.76 5.16
C ALA A 424 -5.80 -23.98 4.45
N ASP A 425 -7.06 -24.36 4.72
CA ASP A 425 -8.20 -23.51 4.41
C ASP A 425 -8.21 -22.31 5.37
N ARG A 426 -8.02 -21.12 4.81
CA ARG A 426 -7.94 -19.85 5.53
C ARG A 426 -9.13 -18.95 5.23
N ALA A 427 -10.22 -19.49 4.68
CA ALA A 427 -11.43 -18.72 4.41
C ALA A 427 -11.92 -18.00 5.70
N PRO A 428 -12.26 -16.70 5.63
CA PRO A 428 -12.80 -15.98 6.78
C PRO A 428 -14.10 -16.61 7.27
N THR A 429 -14.14 -17.02 8.54
CA THR A 429 -15.33 -17.61 9.16
C THR A 429 -16.18 -16.59 9.90
N TRP A 430 -15.64 -15.40 10.16
CA TRP A 430 -16.28 -14.33 10.93
C TRP A 430 -16.72 -14.76 12.34
N ALA A 431 -16.06 -15.77 12.91
CA ALA A 431 -16.36 -16.29 14.24
C ALA A 431 -16.31 -15.20 15.32
N GLY A 432 -15.40 -14.23 15.17
CA GLY A 432 -15.28 -13.10 16.06
C GLY A 432 -16.49 -12.17 16.07
N TRP A 433 -17.13 -11.97 14.90
CA TRP A 433 -18.36 -11.18 14.79
C TRP A 433 -19.53 -11.88 15.48
N ALA A 434 -19.71 -13.18 15.21
CA ALA A 434 -20.76 -13.98 15.85
C ALA A 434 -20.59 -14.07 17.38
N ALA A 435 -19.35 -14.09 17.88
CA ALA A 435 -19.08 -14.04 19.31
C ALA A 435 -19.47 -12.69 19.92
N VAL A 436 -19.17 -11.58 19.23
CA VAL A 436 -19.54 -10.23 19.68
C VAL A 436 -21.06 -10.03 19.71
N GLU A 437 -21.79 -10.52 18.72
CA GLU A 437 -23.26 -10.47 18.70
C GLU A 437 -23.86 -11.21 19.90
N ARG A 438 -23.41 -12.44 20.14
CA ARG A 438 -23.86 -13.26 21.27
C ARG A 438 -23.61 -12.59 22.62
N ILE A 439 -22.40 -12.06 22.83
CA ILE A 439 -22.03 -11.34 24.06
C ILE A 439 -22.90 -10.08 24.22
N SER A 440 -23.14 -9.35 23.12
CA SER A 440 -23.98 -8.15 23.15
C SER A 440 -25.42 -8.46 23.57
N GLU A 441 -25.97 -9.61 23.18
CA GLU A 441 -27.31 -10.07 23.57
C GLU A 441 -27.34 -10.58 25.02
N GLU A 442 -26.41 -11.47 25.38
CA GLU A 442 -26.35 -12.12 26.70
C GLU A 442 -26.19 -11.11 27.85
N TYR A 443 -25.40 -10.06 27.62
CA TYR A 443 -25.15 -9.01 28.61
C TYR A 443 -26.07 -7.79 28.44
N GLY A 444 -27.10 -7.85 27.57
CA GLY A 444 -28.11 -6.80 27.42
C GLY A 444 -27.58 -5.44 26.91
N ILE A 445 -26.47 -5.47 26.16
CA ILE A 445 -25.79 -4.26 25.64
C ILE A 445 -26.51 -3.74 24.38
N HIS A 446 -26.99 -4.66 23.53
CA HIS A 446 -27.69 -4.38 22.26
C HIS A 446 -26.97 -3.42 21.29
N ASP A 447 -25.66 -3.24 21.45
CA ASP A 447 -24.79 -2.51 20.54
C ASP A 447 -23.40 -3.16 20.51
N VAL A 448 -23.10 -3.82 19.39
CA VAL A 448 -21.80 -4.47 19.14
C VAL A 448 -20.61 -3.52 19.22
N ASN A 449 -20.81 -2.20 19.13
CA ASN A 449 -19.75 -1.20 19.27
C ASN A 449 -19.27 -1.04 20.72
N LEU A 450 -20.10 -1.42 21.70
CA LEU A 450 -19.78 -1.38 23.12
C LEU A 450 -19.09 -2.67 23.61
N VAL A 451 -19.04 -3.69 22.75
CA VAL A 451 -18.27 -4.92 22.97
C VAL A 451 -16.89 -4.76 22.29
N LYS A 452 -15.82 -4.86 23.08
CA LYS A 452 -14.44 -4.59 22.66
C LYS A 452 -13.62 -5.88 22.72
N PRO A 453 -13.64 -6.66 21.62
CA PRO A 453 -13.03 -7.98 21.61
C PRO A 453 -11.51 -7.92 21.50
N GLY A 454 -10.84 -8.77 22.27
CA GLY A 454 -9.40 -8.97 22.21
C GLY A 454 -8.63 -8.22 23.28
N VAL A 455 -7.41 -8.69 23.52
CA VAL A 455 -6.48 -8.14 24.54
C VAL A 455 -6.13 -6.68 24.25
N GLY A 456 -5.82 -6.36 22.99
CA GLY A 456 -5.46 -5.00 22.58
C GLY A 456 -6.59 -4.00 22.76
N GLU A 457 -7.80 -4.34 22.32
CA GLU A 457 -8.97 -3.45 22.46
C GLU A 457 -9.40 -3.31 23.91
N THR A 458 -9.40 -4.39 24.70
CA THR A 458 -9.71 -4.35 26.13
C THR A 458 -8.72 -3.45 26.88
N THR A 459 -7.42 -3.61 26.62
CA THR A 459 -6.36 -2.75 27.18
C THR A 459 -6.58 -1.29 26.79
N ARG A 460 -6.89 -1.02 25.52
CA ARG A 460 -7.15 0.34 25.03
C ARG A 460 -8.37 1.00 25.70
N VAL A 461 -9.42 0.23 25.98
CA VAL A 461 -10.56 0.71 26.77
C VAL A 461 -10.11 1.03 28.19
N LEU A 462 -9.44 0.09 28.85
CA LEU A 462 -8.90 0.24 30.20
C LEU A 462 -7.93 1.41 30.36
N LEU A 463 -7.35 1.95 29.29
CA LEU A 463 -6.46 3.10 29.38
C LEU A 463 -7.22 4.42 29.22
N ARG A 464 -8.31 4.41 28.45
CA ARG A 464 -9.00 5.64 28.02
C ARG A 464 -10.36 5.87 28.70
N ARG A 465 -10.97 4.80 29.20
CA ARG A 465 -12.30 4.77 29.83
C ARG A 465 -12.31 3.72 30.95
N VAL A 466 -13.40 3.65 31.72
CA VAL A 466 -13.63 2.55 32.65
C VAL A 466 -14.67 1.61 32.04
N PRO A 467 -14.27 0.40 31.60
CA PRO A 467 -15.23 -0.61 31.18
C PRO A 467 -16.13 -1.03 32.35
N TRP A 468 -17.35 -1.44 32.02
CA TRP A 468 -18.30 -1.98 33.01
C TRP A 468 -17.80 -3.31 33.58
N LYS A 469 -17.27 -4.17 32.71
CA LYS A 469 -16.82 -5.52 33.02
C LYS A 469 -15.83 -6.00 31.97
N ILE A 470 -14.93 -6.90 32.36
CA ILE A 470 -14.06 -7.63 31.44
C ILE A 470 -14.42 -9.11 31.52
N LEU A 471 -14.66 -9.72 30.38
CA LEU A 471 -14.78 -11.18 30.25
C LEU A 471 -13.38 -11.72 29.93
N ALA A 472 -12.90 -12.67 30.73
CA ALA A 472 -11.62 -13.33 30.54
C ALA A 472 -11.86 -14.79 30.21
N ARG A 473 -11.14 -15.33 29.22
CA ARG A 473 -11.21 -16.76 28.93
C ARG A 473 -10.63 -17.54 30.11
N THR A 474 -11.36 -18.56 30.57
CA THR A 474 -10.88 -19.49 31.59
C THR A 474 -9.51 -20.06 31.18
N GLY A 475 -8.52 -19.97 32.06
CA GLY A 475 -7.17 -20.50 31.80
C GLY A 475 -6.30 -19.68 30.85
N ALA A 476 -6.66 -18.42 30.54
CA ALA A 476 -5.87 -17.53 29.67
C ALA A 476 -4.42 -17.25 30.11
N GLY A 477 -4.05 -17.62 31.35
CA GLY A 477 -2.66 -17.55 31.81
C GLY A 477 -2.08 -16.13 31.82
N ALA A 478 -0.81 -16.02 31.42
CA ALA A 478 0.00 -14.80 31.50
C ALA A 478 -0.38 -13.73 30.45
N ASP A 479 -1.01 -14.13 29.34
CA ASP A 479 -1.45 -13.20 28.28
C ASP A 479 -2.48 -12.16 28.80
N LEU A 480 -3.08 -12.40 29.96
CA LEU A 480 -4.09 -11.53 30.60
C LEU A 480 -3.56 -10.76 31.82
N ASP A 481 -2.31 -10.96 32.25
CA ASP A 481 -1.80 -10.40 33.51
C ASP A 481 -1.80 -8.87 33.53
N HIS A 482 -1.44 -8.24 32.41
CA HIS A 482 -1.50 -6.78 32.28
C HIS A 482 -2.94 -6.25 32.32
N VAL A 483 -3.91 -6.96 31.72
CA VAL A 483 -5.34 -6.60 31.77
C VAL A 483 -5.85 -6.72 33.20
N ARG A 484 -5.52 -7.80 33.91
CA ARG A 484 -5.90 -8.00 35.32
C ARG A 484 -5.36 -6.88 36.21
N LEU A 485 -4.10 -6.51 36.02
CA LEU A 485 -3.46 -5.41 36.75
C LEU A 485 -4.16 -4.06 36.50
N LEU A 486 -4.47 -3.75 35.24
CA LEU A 486 -5.17 -2.51 34.88
C LEU A 486 -6.61 -2.50 35.40
N ALA A 487 -7.30 -3.64 35.34
CA ALA A 487 -8.65 -3.80 35.86
C ALA A 487 -8.70 -3.60 37.38
N GLU A 488 -7.77 -4.20 38.12
CA GLU A 488 -7.63 -4.02 39.57
C GLU A 488 -7.42 -2.55 39.94
N GLN A 489 -6.52 -1.85 39.24
CA GLN A 489 -6.24 -0.43 39.49
C GLN A 489 -7.46 0.47 39.29
N ARG A 490 -8.35 0.11 38.34
CA ARG A 490 -9.54 0.88 37.99
C ARG A 490 -10.81 0.41 38.70
N GLY A 491 -10.74 -0.69 39.46
CA GLY A 491 -11.91 -1.29 40.12
C GLY A 491 -12.90 -1.93 39.15
N VAL A 492 -12.42 -2.43 38.00
CA VAL A 492 -13.25 -3.11 37.00
C VAL A 492 -13.31 -4.60 37.32
N PRO A 493 -14.51 -5.21 37.41
CA PRO A 493 -14.64 -6.65 37.61
C PRO A 493 -14.15 -7.43 36.39
N VAL A 494 -13.37 -8.49 36.64
CA VAL A 494 -12.95 -9.48 35.65
C VAL A 494 -13.71 -10.78 35.94
N GLU A 495 -14.49 -11.24 34.97
CA GLU A 495 -15.31 -12.45 35.05
C GLU A 495 -14.71 -13.52 34.14
N GLU A 496 -14.43 -14.71 34.67
CA GLU A 496 -13.96 -15.83 33.85
C GLU A 496 -15.12 -16.53 33.15
N VAL A 497 -14.98 -16.74 31.84
CA VAL A 497 -16.01 -17.30 30.96
C VAL A 497 -15.41 -18.41 30.11
N ASP A 498 -16.08 -19.56 30.08
CA ASP A 498 -15.70 -20.69 29.24
C ASP A 498 -16.06 -20.46 27.77
N GLY A 499 -15.23 -20.98 26.86
CA GLY A 499 -15.53 -20.95 25.42
C GLY A 499 -15.48 -19.55 24.77
N LEU A 500 -14.86 -18.56 25.43
CA LEU A 500 -14.71 -17.23 24.88
C LEU A 500 -13.83 -17.25 23.62
N ALA A 501 -14.33 -16.73 22.50
CA ALA A 501 -13.60 -16.70 21.22
C ALA A 501 -12.30 -15.87 21.27
N TYR A 502 -12.21 -14.96 22.23
CA TYR A 502 -11.05 -14.11 22.52
C TYR A 502 -10.42 -14.50 23.86
N THR A 503 -9.18 -14.09 24.09
CA THR A 503 -8.52 -14.19 25.40
C THR A 503 -9.22 -13.29 26.41
N CYS A 504 -9.64 -12.09 26.01
CA CYS A 504 -10.57 -11.27 26.80
C CYS A 504 -11.46 -10.37 25.95
N VAL A 505 -12.53 -9.85 26.56
CA VAL A 505 -13.46 -8.89 25.95
C VAL A 505 -13.80 -7.80 26.98
N GLY A 506 -13.57 -6.54 26.62
CA GLY A 506 -14.02 -5.39 27.41
C GLY A 506 -15.44 -5.01 27.07
N LEU A 507 -16.30 -4.86 28.08
CA LEU A 507 -17.69 -4.42 27.92
C LEU A 507 -17.83 -2.97 28.39
N ILE A 508 -18.40 -2.11 27.55
CA ILE A 508 -18.71 -0.71 27.88
C ILE A 508 -20.20 -0.60 28.22
N HIS A 509 -20.54 0.16 29.27
CA HIS A 509 -21.94 0.36 29.65
C HIS A 509 -22.67 1.24 28.62
N PRO A 510 -23.93 0.93 28.23
CA PRO A 510 -24.70 1.73 27.27
C PRO A 510 -25.09 3.12 27.76
N ARG A 511 -25.27 3.29 29.08
CA ARG A 511 -25.52 4.61 29.69
C ARG A 511 -24.19 5.23 30.09
N TYR A 512 -23.84 6.34 29.48
CA TYR A 512 -22.73 7.20 29.88
C TYR A 512 -23.04 7.82 31.25
N THR A 513 -22.33 7.44 32.32
CA THR A 513 -22.42 8.11 33.62
C THR A 513 -21.35 9.19 33.69
N ARG A 514 -21.75 10.45 33.53
CA ARG A 514 -20.89 11.62 33.82
C ARG A 514 -20.39 11.48 35.26
N GLY A 515 -19.08 11.44 35.46
CA GLY A 515 -18.48 11.25 36.79
C GLY A 515 -18.33 9.80 37.25
N ALA A 516 -18.33 8.79 36.36
CA ALA A 516 -17.96 7.41 36.73
C ALA A 516 -16.44 7.23 36.96
N THR A 517 -15.63 8.24 36.67
CA THR A 517 -14.20 8.26 36.97
C THR A 517 -13.86 9.44 37.88
N GLY A 518 -13.23 9.17 39.02
CA GLY A 518 -12.63 10.22 39.84
C GLY A 518 -11.47 10.88 39.11
N ALA A 519 -11.00 12.03 39.60
CA ALA A 519 -9.80 12.71 39.07
C ALA A 519 -8.52 11.82 39.14
N ASP A 520 -8.59 10.69 39.82
CA ASP A 520 -7.57 9.65 39.96
C ASP A 520 -7.72 8.48 38.95
N GLY A 521 -8.73 8.50 38.08
CA GLY A 521 -8.98 7.46 37.08
C GLY A 521 -9.66 6.19 37.61
N ARG A 522 -10.19 6.20 38.85
CA ARG A 522 -10.91 5.07 39.46
C ARG A 522 -12.42 5.18 39.26
N ALA A 523 -13.11 4.04 39.23
CA ALA A 523 -14.57 4.00 39.26
C ALA A 523 -15.13 4.79 40.46
N VAL A 524 -16.04 5.75 40.22
CA VAL A 524 -16.76 6.42 41.30
C VAL A 524 -17.76 5.42 41.89
N GLY A 525 -17.65 5.19 43.20
CA GLY A 525 -18.29 4.09 43.92
C GLY A 525 -19.78 3.95 43.63
N ALA A 526 -20.22 2.69 43.57
CA ALA A 526 -21.60 2.25 43.37
C ALA A 526 -22.58 2.84 44.39
#